data_AF-A0A953ZCT4-F1
#
_entry.id   AF-A0A953ZCT4-F1
#
_cell.length_a   1.000
_cell.length_b   1.000
_cell.length_c   1.000
_cell.angle_alpha   90.00
_cell.angle_beta   90.00
_cell.angle_gamma   90.00
#
_symmetry.space_group_name_H-M   'P 1'
#
loop_
_entity.id
_entity.type
_entity.pdbx_description
1 polymer ?
#
loop_
_entity_poly.entity_id
_entity_poly.type
_entity_poly.pdbx_seq_one_letter_code
_entity_poly.pdbx_strand_id
1 'polypeptide(L)'
;MKYRLLFLLVLCFSGLSVHSPTLAQDTVAEDQAGAGFDESKLTDAQKKNIEVLDGMLDVIRRGFYDKKFGGHDLKQMRARYLKRVAMAEPGVPLHEVLRELLSEFHVSHLTVMEGEAYTDHFAPEMDNSKTSQVGFDITELDKGEFFVTDILTGGAADKAGLKRGDR
;
A
#
# COMPACT_ATOMS: atom_id res chain seq x y z
N MET A 1 -6.57 -18.27 36.26
CA MET A 1 -6.61 -19.23 35.13
C MET A 1 -5.41 -18.94 34.23
N LYS A 2 -4.49 -19.90 34.10
CA LYS A 2 -3.23 -19.77 33.36
C LYS A 2 -3.40 -20.48 32.02
N TYR A 3 -3.34 -19.76 30.89
CA TYR A 3 -3.32 -20.38 29.57
C TYR A 3 -1.89 -20.77 29.23
N ARG A 4 -1.65 -22.08 29.04
CA ARG A 4 -0.39 -22.64 28.56
C ARG A 4 -0.36 -22.54 27.04
N LEU A 5 0.60 -21.79 26.53
CA LEU A 5 0.96 -21.68 25.12
C LEU A 5 1.67 -22.97 24.69
N LEU A 6 1.08 -23.71 23.75
CA LEU A 6 1.71 -24.89 23.14
C LEU A 6 2.46 -24.42 21.88
N PHE A 7 3.79 -24.42 21.96
CA PHE A 7 4.69 -24.25 20.81
C PHE A 7 4.82 -25.60 20.09
N LEU A 8 4.41 -25.68 18.83
CA LEU A 8 4.73 -26.82 17.97
C LEU A 8 5.96 -26.46 17.13
N LEU A 9 7.08 -27.11 17.43
CA LEU A 9 8.38 -26.95 16.78
C LEU A 9 8.55 -28.13 15.80
N VAL A 10 8.56 -27.85 14.49
CA VAL A 10 8.82 -28.86 13.46
C VAL A 10 10.27 -28.70 13.00
N LEU A 11 11.10 -29.66 13.39
CA LEU A 11 12.48 -29.85 12.93
C LEU A 11 12.48 -30.82 11.74
N CYS A 12 12.94 -30.37 10.57
CA CYS A 12 13.35 -31.23 9.48
C CYS A 12 14.86 -31.09 9.28
N PHE A 13 15.60 -32.11 9.71
CA PHE A 13 17.04 -32.26 9.47
C PHE A 13 17.26 -33.39 8.46
N SER A 14 17.73 -33.01 7.28
CA SER A 14 18.41 -33.85 6.29
C SER A 14 18.97 -32.86 5.26
N GLY A 15 20.26 -32.68 5.04
CA GLY A 15 21.35 -33.64 5.09
C GLY A 15 21.95 -33.67 3.69
N LEU A 16 23.19 -33.16 3.61
CA LEU A 16 24.21 -33.36 2.57
C LEU A 16 24.43 -32.32 1.45
N SER A 17 25.74 -32.12 1.26
CA SER A 17 26.48 -31.63 0.10
C SER A 17 26.73 -30.13 0.01
N VAL A 18 27.89 -29.79 0.59
CA VAL A 18 28.68 -28.59 0.38
C VAL A 18 29.07 -28.49 -1.11
N HIS A 19 28.53 -27.49 -1.79
CA HIS A 19 29.19 -26.85 -2.93
C HIS A 19 29.24 -25.37 -2.58
N SER A 20 30.44 -24.82 -2.41
CA SER A 20 30.63 -23.38 -2.27
C SER A 20 30.46 -22.76 -3.65
N PRO A 21 29.37 -22.01 -3.95
CA PRO A 21 29.45 -21.07 -5.04
C PRO A 21 30.40 -19.96 -4.59
N THR A 22 31.44 -19.71 -5.38
CA THR A 22 32.15 -18.43 -5.38
C THR A 22 31.10 -17.36 -5.68
N LEU A 23 30.50 -16.82 -4.62
CA LEU A 23 29.62 -15.67 -4.71
C LEU A 23 30.52 -14.51 -5.09
N ALA A 24 30.42 -14.14 -6.36
CA ALA A 24 30.88 -12.87 -6.86
C ALA A 24 30.49 -11.81 -5.83
N GLN A 25 31.45 -10.96 -5.48
CA GLN A 25 31.15 -9.71 -4.82
C GLN A 25 30.23 -8.95 -5.76
N ASP A 26 28.92 -9.09 -5.57
CA ASP A 26 27.98 -8.05 -5.89
C ASP A 26 28.44 -6.86 -5.07
N THR A 27 29.25 -6.02 -5.71
CA THR A 27 29.40 -4.64 -5.31
C THR A 27 28.00 -4.13 -5.12
N VAL A 28 27.60 -3.99 -3.85
CA VAL A 28 26.47 -3.16 -3.47
C VAL A 28 26.81 -1.82 -4.10
N ALA A 29 26.20 -1.56 -5.26
CA ALA A 29 26.17 -0.23 -5.80
C ALA A 29 25.47 0.57 -4.71
N GLU A 30 26.27 1.31 -3.93
CA GLU A 30 25.78 2.42 -3.15
C GLU A 30 24.97 3.26 -4.13
N ASP A 31 23.66 3.09 -4.05
CA ASP A 31 22.69 3.85 -4.80
C ASP A 31 22.94 5.32 -4.43
N GLN A 32 23.61 6.03 -5.33
CA GLN A 32 23.87 7.46 -5.30
C GLN A 32 22.57 8.28 -5.43
N ALA A 33 21.43 7.77 -4.93
CA ALA A 33 20.12 8.39 -5.03
C ALA A 33 20.03 9.76 -4.33
N GLY A 34 20.97 10.08 -3.44
CA GLY A 34 21.01 11.36 -2.71
C GLY A 34 22.03 12.39 -3.20
N ALA A 35 23.00 12.01 -4.04
CA ALA A 35 24.10 12.90 -4.42
C ALA A 35 23.66 13.84 -5.56
N GLY A 36 23.06 14.99 -5.20
CA GLY A 36 22.75 16.08 -6.13
C GLY A 36 21.30 16.56 -6.12
N PHE A 37 20.46 16.09 -5.20
CA PHE A 37 19.11 16.64 -5.02
C PHE A 37 19.15 17.89 -4.13
N ASP A 38 19.08 19.07 -4.76
CA ASP A 38 19.10 20.36 -4.08
C ASP A 38 17.66 20.83 -3.80
N GLU A 39 17.17 20.56 -2.59
CA GLU A 39 15.82 20.95 -2.16
C GLU A 39 15.58 22.48 -2.22
N SER A 40 16.64 23.30 -2.18
CA SER A 40 16.51 24.76 -2.22
C SER A 40 16.00 25.30 -3.56
N LYS A 41 16.11 24.51 -4.63
CA LYS A 41 15.72 24.88 -6.00
C LYS A 41 14.37 24.31 -6.44
N LEU A 42 13.63 23.70 -5.51
CA LEU A 42 12.35 23.09 -5.81
C LEU A 42 11.25 24.13 -6.04
N THR A 43 10.37 23.83 -7.00
CA THR A 43 9.12 24.56 -7.18
C THR A 43 8.16 24.28 -6.02
N ASP A 44 7.14 25.11 -5.86
CA ASP A 44 6.14 24.94 -4.80
C ASP A 44 5.38 23.61 -4.93
N ALA A 45 5.13 23.14 -6.15
CA ALA A 45 4.49 21.84 -6.38
C ALA A 45 5.37 20.69 -5.89
N GLN A 46 6.67 20.74 -6.20
CA GLN A 46 7.63 19.72 -5.78
C GLN A 46 7.80 19.70 -4.25
N LYS A 47 7.81 20.87 -3.61
CA LYS A 47 7.82 20.99 -2.14
C LYS A 47 6.56 20.38 -1.52
N LYS A 48 5.38 20.67 -2.06
CA LYS A 48 4.12 20.05 -1.61
C LYS A 48 4.14 18.53 -1.73
N ASN A 49 4.71 17.97 -2.81
CA ASN A 49 4.85 16.52 -2.92
C ASN A 49 5.73 15.94 -1.81
N ILE A 50 6.83 16.61 -1.47
CA ILE A 50 7.70 16.20 -0.36
C ILE A 50 6.95 16.29 0.98
N GLU A 51 6.17 17.34 1.20
CA GLU A 51 5.32 17.47 2.39
C GLU A 51 4.32 16.31 2.51
N VAL A 52 3.76 15.83 1.39
CA VAL A 52 2.87 14.65 1.37
C VAL A 52 3.63 13.38 1.78
N LEU A 53 4.84 13.14 1.24
CA LEU A 53 5.70 12.02 1.65
C LEU A 53 6.01 12.07 3.15
N ASP A 54 6.39 13.24 3.65
CA ASP A 54 6.76 13.43 5.05
C ASP A 54 5.55 13.24 5.98
N GLY A 55 4.39 13.78 5.60
CA GLY A 55 3.14 13.56 6.30
C GLY A 55 2.74 12.08 6.35
N MET A 56 2.87 11.37 5.23
CA MET A 56 2.57 9.94 5.16
C MET A 56 3.49 9.11 6.06
N LEU A 57 4.81 9.34 6.00
CA LEU A 57 5.77 8.65 6.86
C LEU A 57 5.56 8.98 8.34
N ASP A 58 5.14 10.20 8.67
CA ASP A 58 4.77 10.57 10.03
C ASP A 58 3.51 9.82 10.52
N VAL A 59 2.49 9.68 9.68
CA VAL A 59 1.29 8.88 9.98
C VAL A 59 1.67 7.42 10.22
N ILE A 60 2.53 6.82 9.39
CA ILE A 60 3.05 5.46 9.61
C ILE A 60 3.79 5.37 10.94
N ARG A 61 4.72 6.29 11.19
CA ARG A 61 5.50 6.32 12.44
C ARG A 61 4.59 6.31 13.68
N ARG A 62 3.54 7.13 13.67
CA ARG A 62 2.60 7.26 14.81
C ARG A 62 1.62 6.09 14.89
N GLY A 63 1.01 5.72 13.76
CA GLY A 63 -0.17 4.87 13.69
C GLY A 63 0.08 3.41 13.30
N PHE A 64 1.21 3.07 12.70
CA PHE A 64 1.46 1.70 12.25
C PHE A 64 1.53 0.74 13.44
N TYR A 65 0.88 -0.43 13.32
CA TYR A 65 0.67 -1.36 14.42
C TYR A 65 1.98 -2.00 14.89
N ASP A 66 2.90 -2.30 13.97
CA ASP A 66 4.25 -2.78 14.29
C ASP A 66 5.23 -1.61 14.40
N LYS A 67 5.74 -1.36 15.60
CA LYS A 67 6.69 -0.27 15.85
C LYS A 67 8.11 -0.53 15.34
N LYS A 68 8.39 -1.74 14.83
CA LYS A 68 9.59 -2.04 14.07
C LYS A 68 9.39 -1.85 12.56
N PHE A 69 8.19 -1.49 12.12
CA PHE A 69 7.86 -1.20 10.72
C PHE A 69 8.24 -2.35 9.77
N GLY A 70 8.12 -3.61 10.19
CA GLY A 70 8.56 -4.75 9.40
C GLY A 70 10.08 -4.82 9.18
N GLY A 71 10.87 -4.10 9.96
CA GLY A 71 12.33 -3.97 9.80
C GLY A 71 12.77 -2.76 8.97
N HIS A 72 11.83 -1.95 8.47
CA HIS A 72 12.15 -0.78 7.64
C HIS A 72 12.63 0.42 8.46
N ASP A 73 13.67 1.10 7.95
CA ASP A 73 14.09 2.42 8.43
C ASP A 73 13.40 3.51 7.62
N LEU A 74 12.42 4.18 8.23
CA LEU A 74 11.62 5.22 7.58
C LEU A 74 12.46 6.38 7.03
N LYS A 75 13.62 6.69 7.64
CA LYS A 75 14.51 7.74 7.12
C LYS A 75 15.20 7.30 5.84
N GLN A 76 15.65 6.05 5.79
CA GLN A 76 16.23 5.48 4.58
C GLN A 76 15.18 5.34 3.49
N MET A 77 13.96 4.93 3.82
CA MET A 77 12.84 4.92 2.86
C MET A 77 12.61 6.33 2.28
N ARG A 78 12.50 7.36 3.14
CA ARG A 78 12.36 8.75 2.68
C ARG A 78 13.46 9.10 1.67
N ALA A 79 14.72 8.83 1.99
CA ALA A 79 15.85 9.16 1.14
C ALA A 79 15.77 8.48 -0.24
N ARG A 80 15.38 7.21 -0.32
CA ARG A 80 15.21 6.47 -1.59
C ARG A 80 14.13 7.07 -2.49
N TYR A 81 13.00 7.48 -1.90
CA TYR A 81 11.84 7.96 -2.67
C TYR A 81 11.83 9.48 -2.90
N LEU A 82 12.61 10.25 -2.14
CA LEU A 82 12.56 11.71 -2.11
C LEU A 82 12.57 12.35 -3.52
N LYS A 83 13.57 12.00 -4.33
CA LYS A 83 13.72 12.57 -5.67
C LYS A 83 12.55 12.21 -6.59
N ARG A 84 12.07 10.97 -6.53
CA ARG A 84 10.95 10.50 -7.36
C ARG A 84 9.65 11.19 -7.00
N VAL A 85 9.37 11.32 -5.70
CA VAL A 85 8.21 12.05 -5.18
C VAL A 85 8.27 13.52 -5.59
N ALA A 86 9.42 14.16 -5.39
CA ALA A 86 9.58 15.57 -5.72
C ALA A 86 9.38 15.84 -7.21
N MET A 87 9.80 14.91 -8.08
CA MET A 87 9.70 15.07 -9.54
C MET A 87 8.39 14.54 -10.13
N ALA A 88 7.53 13.90 -9.33
CA ALA A 88 6.25 13.39 -9.82
C ALA A 88 5.28 14.54 -10.09
N GLU A 89 4.50 14.42 -11.16
CA GLU A 89 3.36 15.32 -11.36
C GLU A 89 2.27 15.02 -10.29
N PRO A 90 1.53 16.05 -9.81
CA PRO A 90 0.42 15.84 -8.89
C PRO A 90 -0.65 14.89 -9.44
N GLY A 91 -1.36 14.20 -8.53
CA GLY A 91 -2.41 13.23 -8.87
C GLY A 91 -1.86 11.82 -9.07
N VAL A 92 -2.27 11.15 -10.16
CA VAL A 92 -1.96 9.73 -10.43
C VAL A 92 -0.45 9.43 -10.36
N PRO A 93 0.46 10.20 -11.00
CA PRO A 93 1.89 9.86 -10.97
C PRO A 93 2.49 9.91 -9.56
N LEU A 94 2.14 10.91 -8.75
CA LEU A 94 2.55 10.98 -7.34
C LEU A 94 1.99 9.78 -6.56
N HIS A 95 0.71 9.44 -6.76
CA HIS A 95 0.06 8.31 -6.11
C HIS A 95 0.73 6.97 -6.41
N GLU A 96 1.20 6.75 -7.62
CA GLU A 96 1.93 5.53 -8.00
C GLU A 96 3.24 5.39 -7.22
N VAL A 97 4.03 6.48 -7.13
CA VAL A 97 5.29 6.48 -6.36
C VAL A 97 5.04 6.22 -4.87
N LEU A 98 4.02 6.84 -4.29
CA LEU A 98 3.66 6.63 -2.89
C LEU A 98 3.15 5.21 -2.63
N ARG A 99 2.35 4.64 -3.54
CA ARG A 99 1.86 3.27 -3.45
C ARG A 99 3.01 2.26 -3.50
N GLU A 100 4.00 2.48 -4.36
CA GLU A 100 5.19 1.64 -4.42
C GLU A 100 5.92 1.62 -3.08
N LEU A 101 6.13 2.79 -2.46
CA LEU A 101 6.70 2.90 -1.12
C LEU A 101 5.88 2.09 -0.09
N LEU A 102 4.56 2.25 -0.07
CA LEU A 102 3.69 1.54 0.88
C LEU A 102 3.68 0.02 0.64
N SER A 103 3.91 -0.43 -0.60
CA SER A 103 3.93 -1.85 -0.94
C SER A 103 5.10 -2.62 -0.30
N GLU A 104 6.19 -1.92 0.05
CA GLU A 104 7.35 -2.51 0.76
C GLU A 104 6.98 -3.03 2.16
N PHE A 105 5.88 -2.55 2.76
CA PHE A 105 5.42 -3.03 4.06
C PHE A 105 4.72 -4.40 3.98
N HIS A 106 4.34 -4.86 2.78
CA HIS A 106 3.67 -6.14 2.54
C HIS A 106 2.43 -6.38 3.42
N VAL A 107 1.64 -5.33 3.64
CA VAL A 107 0.36 -5.39 4.37
C VAL A 107 -0.80 -4.99 3.46
N SER A 108 -1.94 -5.67 3.62
CA SER A 108 -3.10 -5.49 2.72
C SER A 108 -3.89 -4.19 2.94
N HIS A 109 -3.82 -3.61 4.14
CA HIS A 109 -4.63 -2.44 4.54
C HIS A 109 -3.77 -1.21 4.81
N LEU A 110 -2.72 -1.00 4.01
CA LEU A 110 -1.92 0.22 4.02
C LEU A 110 -1.91 0.80 2.60
N THR A 111 -2.66 1.88 2.42
CA THR A 111 -2.81 2.54 1.11
C THR A 111 -2.87 4.05 1.28
N VAL A 112 -2.75 4.76 0.16
CA VAL A 112 -3.00 6.19 0.03
C VAL A 112 -4.28 6.39 -0.78
N MET A 113 -5.14 7.29 -0.33
CA MET A 113 -6.40 7.65 -1.00
C MET A 113 -6.41 9.14 -1.28
N GLU A 114 -7.01 9.54 -2.39
CA GLU A 114 -7.24 10.97 -2.68
C GLU A 114 -8.25 11.53 -1.68
N GLY A 115 -8.09 12.81 -1.31
CA GLY A 115 -8.91 13.42 -0.26
C GLY A 115 -10.41 13.41 -0.57
N GLU A 116 -10.78 13.67 -1.82
CA GLU A 116 -12.18 13.62 -2.28
C GLU A 116 -12.70 12.17 -2.27
N ALA A 117 -11.94 11.21 -2.83
CA ALA A 117 -12.31 9.80 -2.78
C ALA A 117 -12.50 9.28 -1.35
N TYR A 118 -11.65 9.71 -0.41
CA TYR A 118 -11.81 9.39 1.00
C TYR A 118 -13.07 10.03 1.58
N THR A 119 -13.27 11.34 1.37
CA THR A 119 -14.35 12.10 2.02
C THR A 119 -15.73 11.74 1.50
N ASP A 120 -15.84 11.47 0.19
CA ASP A 120 -17.13 11.29 -0.48
C ASP A 120 -17.57 9.83 -0.52
N HIS A 121 -16.63 8.88 -0.46
CA HIS A 121 -16.92 7.46 -0.60
C HIS A 121 -16.53 6.62 0.61
N PHE A 122 -15.38 6.86 1.22
CA PHE A 122 -14.88 5.97 2.29
C PHE A 122 -15.30 6.41 3.70
N ALA A 123 -15.10 7.69 4.04
CA ALA A 123 -15.44 8.22 5.36
C ALA A 123 -16.92 8.03 5.73
N PRO A 124 -17.89 8.20 4.80
CA PRO A 124 -19.30 7.95 5.08
C PRO A 124 -19.61 6.49 5.48
N GLU A 125 -18.86 5.52 4.94
CA GLU A 125 -19.05 4.12 5.31
C GLU A 125 -18.47 3.83 6.71
N MET A 126 -17.41 4.53 7.09
CA MET A 126 -16.73 4.34 8.38
C MET A 126 -17.41 5.07 9.55
N ASP A 127 -18.15 6.15 9.30
CA ASP A 127 -18.83 6.95 10.31
C ASP A 127 -20.29 6.51 10.59
N ASN A 128 -20.72 5.40 9.99
CA ASN A 128 -22.11 4.92 9.98
C ASN A 128 -23.11 5.93 9.40
N SER A 129 -22.67 6.89 8.58
CA SER A 129 -23.60 7.67 7.79
C SER A 129 -24.24 6.78 6.72
N LYS A 130 -25.45 7.15 6.32
CA LYS A 130 -26.23 6.35 5.37
C LYS A 130 -25.90 6.80 3.95
N THR A 131 -25.10 6.01 3.24
CA THR A 131 -24.96 6.13 1.79
C THR A 131 -26.02 5.25 1.11
N SER A 132 -26.67 5.78 0.08
CA SER A 132 -27.59 4.98 -0.74
C SER A 132 -26.77 4.07 -1.63
N GLN A 133 -26.79 2.77 -1.35
CA GLN A 133 -26.17 1.74 -2.18
C GLN A 133 -27.22 0.98 -2.98
N VAL A 134 -26.86 0.57 -4.20
CA VAL A 134 -27.71 -0.21 -5.10
C VAL A 134 -27.77 -1.70 -4.73
N GLY A 135 -26.87 -2.15 -3.85
CA GLY A 135 -26.88 -3.49 -3.25
C GLY A 135 -26.19 -4.56 -4.10
N PHE A 136 -25.11 -4.20 -4.80
CA PHE A 136 -24.24 -5.15 -5.48
C PHE A 136 -22.83 -4.57 -5.60
N ASP A 137 -21.84 -5.45 -5.74
CA ASP A 137 -20.44 -5.10 -5.98
C ASP A 137 -20.08 -5.37 -7.44
N ILE A 138 -19.20 -4.54 -7.99
CA ILE A 138 -18.62 -4.75 -9.32
C ILE A 138 -17.12 -4.95 -9.21
N THR A 139 -16.57 -5.74 -10.11
CA THR A 139 -15.12 -5.91 -10.24
C THR A 139 -14.76 -5.99 -11.70
N GLU A 140 -13.66 -5.34 -12.06
CA GLU A 140 -13.05 -5.48 -13.36
C GLU A 140 -12.29 -6.81 -13.42
N LEU A 141 -12.68 -7.71 -14.33
CA LEU A 141 -12.04 -9.04 -14.46
C LEU A 141 -11.19 -9.18 -15.72
N ASP A 142 -11.49 -8.43 -16.79
CA ASP A 142 -10.71 -8.45 -18.03
C ASP A 142 -10.76 -7.10 -18.75
N LYS A 143 -9.61 -6.42 -18.89
CA LYS A 143 -9.38 -5.24 -19.75
C LYS A 143 -10.58 -4.29 -19.93
N GLY A 144 -11.08 -3.72 -18.84
CA GLY A 144 -12.18 -2.75 -18.83
C GLY A 144 -13.58 -3.36 -18.79
N GLU A 145 -13.71 -4.69 -18.69
CA GLU A 145 -14.99 -5.37 -18.49
C GLU A 145 -15.28 -5.53 -16.99
N PHE A 146 -16.38 -4.92 -16.57
CA PHE A 146 -16.90 -4.99 -15.21
C PHE A 146 -17.94 -6.09 -15.11
N PHE A 147 -17.94 -6.80 -13.99
CA PHE A 147 -18.92 -7.84 -13.71
C PHE A 147 -19.43 -7.69 -12.29
N VAL A 148 -20.69 -8.04 -12.09
CA VAL A 148 -21.31 -8.14 -10.77
C VAL A 148 -20.67 -9.30 -10.01
N THR A 149 -20.01 -9.03 -8.89
CA THR A 149 -19.30 -10.04 -8.08
C THR A 149 -20.05 -10.47 -6.84
N ASP A 150 -20.81 -9.57 -6.24
CA ASP A 150 -21.67 -9.84 -5.09
C ASP A 150 -23.00 -9.11 -5.22
N ILE A 151 -24.05 -9.64 -4.59
CA ILE A 151 -25.40 -9.07 -4.56
C ILE A 151 -25.94 -9.18 -3.15
N LEU A 152 -26.36 -8.05 -2.59
CA LEU A 152 -27.05 -8.00 -1.32
C LEU A 152 -28.42 -8.67 -1.44
N THR A 153 -28.55 -9.87 -0.86
CA THR A 153 -29.78 -10.66 -0.90
C THR A 153 -30.95 -9.87 -0.31
N GLY A 154 -32.08 -9.81 -1.04
CA GLY A 154 -33.26 -9.01 -0.67
C GLY A 154 -33.12 -7.50 -0.91
N GLY A 155 -31.96 -7.04 -1.40
CA GLY A 155 -31.67 -5.67 -1.79
C GLY A 155 -32.37 -5.23 -3.07
N ALA A 156 -32.13 -4.00 -3.50
CA ALA A 156 -32.71 -3.44 -4.71
C ALA A 156 -32.25 -4.20 -5.97
N ALA A 157 -30.95 -4.48 -6.09
CA ALA A 157 -30.38 -5.24 -7.21
C ALA A 157 -30.92 -6.68 -7.32
N ASP A 158 -31.00 -7.40 -6.19
CA ASP A 158 -31.56 -8.76 -6.18
C ASP A 158 -33.03 -8.78 -6.62
N LYS A 159 -33.84 -7.85 -6.10
CA LYS A 159 -35.25 -7.67 -6.49
C LYS A 159 -35.41 -7.25 -7.95
N ALA A 160 -34.44 -6.53 -8.51
CA ALA A 160 -34.39 -6.19 -9.92
C ALA A 160 -33.98 -7.38 -10.81
N GLY A 161 -33.56 -8.50 -10.22
CA GLY A 161 -33.20 -9.72 -10.93
C GLY A 161 -31.73 -9.79 -11.35
N LEU A 162 -30.88 -8.88 -10.86
CA LEU A 162 -29.44 -8.92 -11.12
C LEU A 162 -28.85 -10.25 -10.61
N LYS A 163 -27.83 -10.76 -11.29
CA LYS A 163 -27.12 -12.00 -10.96
C LYS A 163 -25.61 -11.79 -10.97
N ARG A 164 -24.92 -12.55 -10.13
CA ARG A 164 -23.45 -12.61 -10.14
C ARG A 164 -22.99 -13.08 -11.52
N GLY A 165 -22.03 -12.37 -12.10
CA GLY A 165 -21.53 -12.60 -13.46
C GLY A 165 -22.27 -11.81 -14.54
N ASP A 166 -23.33 -11.06 -14.20
CA ASP A 166 -23.86 -10.05 -15.13
C ASP A 166 -22.76 -9.01 -15.42
N ARG A 167 -22.72 -8.55 -16.68
CA ARG A 167 -21.74 -7.61 -17.21
C ARG A 167 -22.34 -6.22 -17.34
#